data_AF-A0A0Q0MX63-F1
#
_entry.id   AF-A0A0Q0MX63-F1
#
_cell.length_a   1.000
_cell.length_b   1.000
_cell.length_c   1.000
_cell.angle_alpha   90.00
_cell.angle_beta   90.00
_cell.angle_gamma   90.00
#
_symmetry.space_group_name_H-M   'P 1'
#
loop_
_entity.id
_entity.type
_entity.pdbx_description
1 polymer ?
#
loop_
_entity_poly.entity_id
_entity_poly.type
_entity_poly.pdbx_seq_one_letter_code
_entity_poly.pdbx_strand_id
1 'polypeptide(L)'
;MLQFVDEVKETQRLHEKSHKRRKTKHLYDHVVVSFSEDDDKKLDRFKQMDIIIKALKTDKNFKDIEITPYVIWPQEDSGKRHFHMVISRFNYAGEFRNNAFSKLELRKTAMQAESKYKITKTQQVFEQN
;
A
#
# COMPACT_ATOMS: atom_id res chain seq x y z
N MET A 1 -18.73 4.44 -12.23
CA MET A 1 -17.56 5.26 -12.60
C MET A 1 -17.60 6.68 -12.02
N LEU A 2 -18.79 7.25 -11.73
CA LEU A 2 -18.94 8.57 -11.09
C LEU A 2 -18.34 8.64 -9.68
N GLN A 3 -18.58 7.60 -8.86
CA GLN A 3 -18.13 7.54 -7.46
C GLN A 3 -16.61 7.72 -7.27
N PHE A 4 -15.79 7.17 -8.18
CA PHE A 4 -14.33 7.32 -8.13
C PHE A 4 -13.86 8.73 -8.44
N VAL A 5 -14.44 9.36 -9.47
CA VAL A 5 -14.10 10.73 -9.85
C VAL A 5 -14.44 11.69 -8.71
N ASP A 6 -15.53 11.43 -7.99
CA ASP A 6 -15.96 12.22 -6.85
C ASP A 6 -15.02 12.03 -5.64
N GLU A 7 -14.55 10.82 -5.37
CA GLU A 7 -13.55 10.54 -4.32
C GLU A 7 -12.20 11.22 -4.58
N VAL A 8 -11.72 11.20 -5.83
CA VAL A 8 -10.47 11.88 -6.21
C VAL A 8 -10.60 13.40 -6.05
N LYS A 9 -11.72 13.98 -6.50
CA LYS A 9 -12.00 15.42 -6.35
C LYS A 9 -12.10 15.83 -4.89
N GLU A 10 -12.77 15.04 -4.05
CA GLU A 10 -12.90 15.33 -2.63
C GLU A 10 -11.55 15.24 -1.91
N THR A 11 -10.72 14.25 -2.25
CA THR A 11 -9.35 14.13 -1.74
C THR A 11 -8.52 15.38 -2.10
N GLN A 12 -8.65 15.87 -3.34
CA GLN A 12 -7.96 17.08 -3.79
C GLN A 12 -8.45 18.33 -3.05
N ARG A 13 -9.77 18.48 -2.85
CA ARG A 13 -10.36 19.59 -2.09
C ARG A 13 -9.90 19.62 -0.64
N LEU A 14 -9.89 18.46 0.03
CA LEU A 14 -9.41 18.32 1.42
C LEU A 14 -7.92 18.66 1.53
N HIS A 15 -7.14 18.27 0.53
CA HIS A 15 -5.73 18.64 0.46
C HIS A 15 -5.50 20.13 0.34
N GLU A 16 -6.17 20.84 -0.56
CA GLU A 16 -6.02 22.29 -0.71
C GLU A 16 -6.33 23.04 0.60
N LYS A 17 -7.33 22.55 1.36
CA LYS A 17 -7.68 23.09 2.68
C LYS A 17 -6.58 22.85 3.74
N SER A 18 -5.91 21.70 3.70
CA SER A 18 -4.88 21.27 4.67
C SER A 18 -3.47 21.77 4.30
N HIS A 19 -3.17 21.91 3.01
CA HIS A 19 -1.86 22.26 2.46
C HIS A 19 -1.40 23.67 2.87
N LYS A 20 -2.34 24.58 3.18
CA LYS A 20 -2.01 25.89 3.79
C LYS A 20 -1.32 25.78 5.15
N ARG A 21 -1.35 24.61 5.81
CA ARG A 21 -0.76 24.37 7.15
C ARG A 21 0.42 23.38 7.17
N ARG A 22 0.68 22.58 6.13
CA ARG A 22 1.71 21.51 6.16
C ARG A 22 2.42 21.32 4.81
N LYS A 23 3.75 21.17 4.85
CA LYS A 23 4.70 21.00 3.71
C LYS A 23 4.62 19.65 2.97
N THR A 24 3.54 18.90 3.04
CA THR A 24 3.44 17.60 2.35
C THR A 24 2.90 17.75 0.93
N LYS A 25 3.78 17.57 -0.06
CA LYS A 25 3.47 17.74 -1.50
C LYS A 25 2.59 16.63 -2.12
N HIS A 26 2.32 15.53 -1.41
CA HIS A 26 1.70 14.33 -2.00
C HIS A 26 0.30 14.07 -1.43
N LEU A 27 -0.64 13.74 -2.32
CA LEU A 27 -2.03 13.39 -2.02
C LEU A 27 -2.22 11.92 -1.65
N TYR A 28 -1.33 11.07 -2.17
CA TYR A 28 -1.39 9.64 -2.06
C TYR A 28 0.00 9.06 -1.83
N ASP A 29 0.06 7.90 -1.21
CA ASP A 29 1.23 7.05 -1.15
C ASP A 29 1.13 6.00 -2.26
N HIS A 30 2.26 5.69 -2.91
CA HIS A 30 2.36 4.64 -3.91
C HIS A 30 3.24 3.51 -3.38
N VAL A 31 2.66 2.32 -3.26
CA VAL A 31 3.32 1.11 -2.77
C VAL A 31 3.33 0.08 -3.89
N VAL A 32 4.49 -0.49 -4.19
CA VAL A 32 4.59 -1.63 -5.10
C VAL A 32 4.89 -2.86 -4.27
N VAL A 33 4.08 -3.89 -4.43
CA VAL A 33 4.25 -5.18 -3.74
C VAL A 33 4.38 -6.29 -4.77
N SER A 34 5.34 -7.19 -4.56
CA SER A 34 5.51 -8.39 -5.39
C SER A 34 5.74 -9.59 -4.48
N PHE A 35 5.28 -10.77 -4.90
CA PHE A 35 5.54 -12.02 -4.20
C PHE A 35 6.76 -12.72 -4.81
N SER A 36 7.14 -13.91 -4.34
CA SER A 36 8.08 -14.74 -5.10
C SER A 36 7.38 -15.35 -6.32
N GLU A 37 8.14 -15.73 -7.35
CA GLU A 37 7.57 -16.41 -8.52
C GLU A 37 6.87 -17.73 -8.14
N ASP A 38 7.39 -18.43 -7.12
CA ASP A 38 6.78 -19.65 -6.61
C ASP A 38 5.41 -19.38 -5.98
N ASP A 39 5.26 -18.26 -5.28
CA ASP A 39 3.98 -17.84 -4.72
C ASP A 39 3.02 -17.36 -5.81
N ASP A 40 3.52 -16.69 -6.85
CA ASP A 40 2.71 -16.27 -8.01
C ASP A 40 2.10 -17.47 -8.76
N LYS A 41 2.79 -18.62 -8.77
CA LYS A 41 2.28 -19.88 -9.33
C LYS A 41 1.28 -20.58 -8.42
N LYS A 42 1.45 -20.47 -7.10
CA LYS A 42 0.63 -21.16 -6.08
C LYS A 42 -0.65 -20.40 -5.73
N LEU A 43 -0.61 -19.08 -5.78
CA LEU A 43 -1.68 -18.20 -5.33
C LEU A 43 -2.25 -17.40 -6.50
N ASP A 44 -3.58 -17.36 -6.60
CA ASP A 44 -4.23 -16.43 -7.50
C ASP A 44 -4.05 -14.97 -7.04
N ARG A 45 -4.26 -14.05 -7.97
CA ARG A 45 -4.09 -12.60 -7.72
C ARG A 45 -5.00 -12.07 -6.60
N PHE A 46 -6.21 -12.59 -6.46
CA PHE A 46 -7.15 -12.12 -5.44
C PHE A 46 -6.70 -12.53 -4.04
N LYS A 47 -6.17 -13.75 -3.92
CA LYS A 47 -5.57 -14.22 -2.67
C LYS A 47 -4.35 -13.40 -2.27
N GLN A 48 -3.53 -13.02 -3.24
CA GLN A 48 -2.38 -12.14 -3.03
C GLN A 48 -2.81 -10.73 -2.60
N MET A 49 -3.84 -10.15 -3.24
CA MET A 49 -4.41 -8.86 -2.82
C MET A 49 -4.95 -8.90 -1.38
N ASP A 50 -5.65 -9.98 -1.00
CA ASP A 50 -6.14 -10.18 0.37
C ASP A 50 -4.98 -10.22 1.39
N ILE A 51 -3.88 -10.91 1.06
CA ILE A 51 -2.67 -10.95 1.89
C ILE A 51 -2.06 -9.55 2.03
N ILE A 52 -1.93 -8.79 0.93
CA ILE A 52 -1.38 -7.43 0.94
C ILE A 52 -2.18 -6.54 1.90
N ILE A 53 -3.50 -6.50 1.76
CA ILE A 53 -4.36 -5.66 2.60
C ILE A 53 -4.27 -6.08 4.06
N LYS A 54 -4.31 -7.39 4.36
CA LYS A 54 -4.16 -7.88 5.73
C LYS A 54 -2.79 -7.60 6.33
N ALA A 55 -1.73 -7.57 5.52
CA ALA A 55 -0.40 -7.19 5.96
C ALA A 55 -0.38 -5.68 6.32
N LEU A 56 -0.88 -4.82 5.42
CA LEU A 56 -0.89 -3.37 5.66
C LEU A 56 -1.71 -2.95 6.88
N LYS A 57 -2.78 -3.67 7.23
CA LYS A 57 -3.52 -3.45 8.50
C LYS A 57 -2.62 -3.56 9.75
N THR A 58 -1.56 -4.35 9.67
CA THR A 58 -0.59 -4.51 10.77
C THR A 58 0.55 -3.49 10.72
N ASP A 59 0.72 -2.79 9.59
CA ASP A 59 1.75 -1.76 9.43
C ASP A 59 1.40 -0.52 10.22
N LYS A 60 2.38 0.03 10.96
CA LYS A 60 2.17 1.22 11.77
C LYS A 60 1.74 2.45 10.96
N ASN A 61 2.13 2.51 9.69
CA ASN A 61 1.84 3.63 8.81
C ASN A 61 0.49 3.51 8.11
N PHE A 62 -0.12 2.31 8.10
CA PHE A 62 -1.34 1.99 7.35
C PHE A 62 -2.42 1.32 8.22
N LYS A 63 -2.38 1.52 9.55
CA LYS A 63 -3.37 0.96 10.49
C LYS A 63 -4.81 1.32 10.15
N ASP A 64 -5.01 2.47 9.50
CA ASP A 64 -6.30 3.03 9.09
C ASP A 64 -6.70 2.62 7.66
N ILE A 65 -6.02 1.65 7.04
CA ILE A 65 -6.29 1.24 5.66
C ILE A 65 -7.74 0.79 5.42
N GLU A 66 -8.44 0.33 6.45
CA GLU A 66 -9.87 -0.05 6.37
C GLU A 66 -10.81 1.14 6.13
N ILE A 67 -10.42 2.32 6.61
CA ILE A 67 -11.20 3.55 6.48
C ILE A 67 -10.53 4.56 5.54
N THR A 68 -9.51 4.11 4.80
CA THR A 68 -8.76 4.94 3.85
C THR A 68 -9.08 4.50 2.43
N PRO A 69 -9.43 5.41 1.51
CA PRO A 69 -9.53 5.09 0.09
C PRO A 69 -8.20 4.55 -0.45
N TYR A 70 -8.25 3.40 -1.11
CA TYR A 70 -7.10 2.86 -1.84
C TYR A 70 -7.54 2.11 -3.10
N VAL A 71 -6.63 2.03 -4.06
CA VAL A 71 -6.76 1.18 -5.25
C VAL A 71 -5.57 0.24 -5.29
N ILE A 72 -5.83 -1.02 -5.63
CA ILE A 72 -4.80 -2.02 -5.88
C ILE A 72 -4.95 -2.54 -7.32
N TRP A 73 -3.88 -2.41 -8.10
CA TRP A 73 -3.84 -2.77 -9.50
C TRP A 73 -2.75 -3.81 -9.78
N PRO A 74 -3.10 -5.05 -10.16
CA PRO A 74 -2.11 -6.07 -10.54
C PRO A 74 -1.57 -5.80 -11.96
N GLN A 75 -0.27 -5.98 -12.15
CA GLN A 75 0.43 -5.93 -13.43
C GLN A 75 1.38 -7.13 -13.57
N GLU A 76 1.57 -7.60 -14.81
CA GLU A 76 2.45 -8.73 -15.18
C GLU A 76 3.40 -8.36 -16.34
N ASP A 77 3.47 -7.08 -16.70
CA ASP A 77 4.24 -6.54 -17.84
C ASP A 77 5.76 -6.61 -17.65
N SER A 78 6.25 -6.76 -16.41
CA SER A 78 7.67 -6.87 -16.08
C SER A 78 8.20 -8.31 -16.10
N GLY A 79 7.41 -9.28 -16.57
CA GLY A 79 7.73 -10.71 -16.48
C GLY A 79 7.47 -11.31 -15.10
N LYS A 80 6.98 -10.50 -14.15
CA LYS A 80 6.61 -10.91 -12.80
C LYS A 80 5.36 -10.18 -12.34
N ARG A 81 4.49 -10.88 -11.61
CA ARG A 81 3.30 -10.25 -11.04
C ARG A 81 3.69 -9.29 -9.92
N HIS A 82 3.17 -8.08 -10.00
CA HIS A 82 3.33 -7.06 -8.97
C HIS A 82 2.06 -6.21 -8.87
N PHE A 83 1.89 -5.57 -7.71
CA PHE A 83 0.68 -4.88 -7.33
C PHE A 83 1.00 -3.43 -7.03
N HIS A 84 0.45 -2.52 -7.82
CA HIS A 84 0.50 -1.10 -7.58
C HIS A 84 -0.64 -0.71 -6.65
N MET A 85 -0.29 -0.26 -5.45
CA MET A 85 -1.23 0.29 -4.48
C MET A 85 -1.11 1.80 -4.43
N VAL A 86 -2.21 2.49 -4.70
CA VAL A 86 -2.35 3.93 -4.50
C VAL A 86 -3.26 4.12 -3.29
N ILE A 87 -2.73 4.73 -2.23
CA ILE A 87 -3.42 4.86 -0.94
C ILE A 87 -3.57 6.35 -0.65
N SER A 88 -4.79 6.81 -0.41
CA SER A 88 -5.03 8.20 -0.02
C SER A 88 -4.31 8.54 1.28
N ARG A 89 -3.86 9.79 1.41
CA ARG A 89 -3.43 10.35 2.70
C ARG A 89 -4.59 10.94 3.51
N PHE A 90 -5.80 10.91 2.98
CA PHE A 90 -7.01 11.27 3.70
C PHE A 90 -7.89 10.04 3.88
N ASN A 91 -8.36 9.80 5.10
CA ASN A 91 -9.38 8.78 5.35
C ASN A 91 -10.79 9.30 4.98
N TYR A 92 -11.81 8.45 5.07
CA TYR A 92 -13.20 8.84 4.77
C TYR A 92 -13.76 9.91 5.71
N ALA A 93 -13.14 10.14 6.88
CA ALA A 93 -13.49 11.24 7.78
C ALA A 93 -12.78 12.56 7.39
N GLY A 94 -11.95 12.56 6.34
CA GLY A 94 -11.18 13.71 5.89
C GLY A 94 -9.97 14.03 6.75
N GLU A 95 -9.52 13.08 7.58
CA GLU A 95 -8.33 13.24 8.42
C GLU A 95 -7.06 12.95 7.63
N PHE A 96 -6.08 13.85 7.73
CA PHE A 96 -4.83 13.73 7.00
C PHE A 96 -3.78 12.89 7.75
N ARG A 97 -3.30 11.84 7.09
CA ARG A 97 -2.17 11.01 7.50
C ARG A 97 -0.85 11.63 7.04
N ASN A 98 -0.08 12.12 8.00
CA ASN A 98 1.26 12.68 7.77
C ASN A 98 2.40 11.68 8.06
N ASN A 99 2.15 10.38 7.85
CA ASN A 99 3.17 9.38 8.15
C ASN A 99 4.32 9.51 7.15
N ALA A 100 5.54 9.60 7.66
CA ALA A 100 6.73 9.45 6.83
C ALA A 100 6.80 7.99 6.37
N PHE A 101 6.72 7.77 5.07
CA PHE A 101 6.81 6.44 4.47
C PHE A 101 8.12 5.75 4.91
N SER A 102 8.01 4.73 5.78
CA SER A 102 9.17 4.00 6.27
C SER A 102 9.30 2.68 5.51
N LYS A 103 10.29 2.60 4.61
CA LYS A 103 10.67 1.35 3.94
C LYS A 103 11.02 0.26 4.94
N LEU A 104 11.58 0.62 6.10
CA LEU A 104 11.94 -0.34 7.15
C LEU A 104 10.69 -0.97 7.79
N GLU A 105 9.66 -0.17 8.10
CA GLU A 105 8.43 -0.72 8.69
C GLU A 105 7.69 -1.59 7.68
N LEU A 106 7.61 -1.18 6.41
CA LEU A 106 7.03 -2.03 5.35
C LEU A 106 7.77 -3.35 5.15
N ARG A 107 9.10 -3.37 5.28
CA ARG A 107 9.88 -4.61 5.27
C ARG A 107 9.52 -5.52 6.44
N LYS A 108 9.39 -4.96 7.66
CA LYS A 108 8.96 -5.74 8.83
C LYS A 108 7.56 -6.31 8.62
N THR A 109 6.65 -5.51 8.10
CA THR A 109 5.28 -5.93 7.74
C THR A 109 5.30 -7.06 6.71
N ALA A 110 6.13 -6.97 5.67
CA ALA A 110 6.29 -8.03 4.68
C ALA A 110 6.81 -9.33 5.31
N MET A 111 7.87 -9.27 6.12
CA MET A 111 8.42 -10.46 6.80
C MET A 111 7.42 -11.14 7.74
N GLN A 112 6.60 -10.35 8.44
CA GLN A 112 5.53 -10.85 9.29
C GLN A 112 4.45 -11.53 8.45
N ALA A 113 4.05 -10.93 7.33
CA ALA A 113 3.10 -11.52 6.41
C ALA A 113 3.64 -12.83 5.80
N GLU A 114 4.91 -12.85 5.39
CA GLU A 114 5.57 -14.03 4.86
C GLU A 114 5.46 -15.22 5.82
N SER A 115 5.82 -14.96 7.08
CA SER A 115 5.76 -15.97 8.13
C SER A 115 4.32 -16.40 8.44
N LYS A 116 3.39 -15.46 8.51
CA LYS A 116 1.98 -15.71 8.86
C LYS A 116 1.24 -16.51 7.79
N TYR A 117 1.45 -16.17 6.52
CA TYR A 117 0.76 -16.80 5.39
C TYR A 117 1.52 -17.96 4.76
N LYS A 118 2.68 -18.32 5.32
CA LYS A 118 3.55 -19.41 4.84
C LYS A 118 3.91 -19.26 3.36
N ILE A 119 4.14 -18.02 2.93
CA ILE A 119 4.65 -17.69 1.59
C ILE A 119 6.18 -17.56 1.63
N THR A 120 6.80 -17.58 0.46
CA THR A 120 8.26 -17.55 0.36
C THR A 120 8.83 -16.28 0.99
N LYS A 121 9.85 -16.44 1.82
CA LYS A 121 10.57 -15.31 2.42
C LYS A 121 11.42 -14.63 1.36
N THR A 122 11.14 -13.37 1.06
CA THR A 122 11.78 -12.63 -0.03
C THR A 122 13.00 -11.82 0.41
N GLN A 123 13.64 -12.20 1.53
CA GLN A 123 14.75 -11.48 2.19
C GLN A 123 15.56 -10.61 1.21
N GLN A 124 15.41 -9.28 1.29
CA GLN A 124 16.41 -8.40 0.71
C GLN A 124 17.67 -8.56 1.55
N VAL A 125 18.63 -9.30 0.99
CA VAL A 125 19.99 -9.51 1.50
C VAL A 125 20.52 -8.18 2.03
N PHE A 126 20.92 -8.15 3.30
CA PHE A 126 21.85 -7.14 3.78
C PHE A 126 23.22 -7.51 3.21
N GLU A 127 23.55 -7.04 2.01
CA GLU A 127 24.96 -6.90 1.65
C GLU A 127 25.50 -5.72 2.46
N GLN A 128 26.08 -6.04 3.61
CA GLN A 128 27.08 -5.19 4.25
C GLN A 128 28.39 -5.44 3.50
N ASN A 129 28.81 -4.47 2.69
CA ASN A 129 30.21 -4.24 2.35
C ASN A 129 30.68 -3.02 3.14
#